data_AF-A0A6L9KWV0-F1
#
_entry.id   AF-A0A6L9KWV0-F1
#
_cell.length_a   1.000
_cell.length_b   1.000
_cell.length_c   1.000
_cell.angle_alpha   90.00
_cell.angle_beta   90.00
_cell.angle_gamma   90.00
#
_symmetry.space_group_name_H-M   'P 1'
#
loop_
_entity.id
_entity.type
_entity.pdbx_description
1 polymer ?
#
loop_
_entity_poly.entity_id
_entity_poly.type
_entity_poly.pdbx_seq_one_letter_code
_entity_poly.pdbx_strand_id
1 'polypeptide(L)' 'MRTDAELKAEVMELLDAIPAVNASDIEVDVDSGVVTLSGHVDTPQTRFQVERTARRVPGIRSLAISLKPGQLAGKKHYH' A
#
# COMPACT_ATOMS: atom_id res chain seq x y z
N MET A 1 21.07 -5.13 -10.79
CA MET A 1 19.69 -5.60 -11.03
C MET A 1 18.99 -5.54 -9.69
N ARG A 2 17.90 -4.78 -9.56
CA ARG A 2 17.21 -4.63 -8.27
C ARG A 2 16.57 -5.96 -7.90
N THR A 3 16.75 -6.38 -6.66
CA THR A 3 16.14 -7.61 -6.14
C THR A 3 14.73 -7.32 -5.61
N ASP A 4 13.90 -8.36 -5.54
CA ASP A 4 12.56 -8.25 -4.97
C ASP A 4 12.60 -7.78 -3.51
N ALA A 5 13.65 -8.16 -2.77
CA ALA A 5 13.88 -7.70 -1.40
C ALA A 5 14.16 -6.19 -1.31
N GLU A 6 14.96 -5.64 -2.22
CA GLU A 6 15.21 -4.20 -2.30
C GLU A 6 13.94 -3.43 -2.68
N LEU A 7 13.16 -3.95 -3.63
CA LEU A 7 11.87 -3.35 -3.99
C LEU A 7 10.89 -3.38 -2.82
N LYS A 8 10.83 -4.49 -2.09
CA LYS A 8 9.98 -4.64 -0.91
C LYS A 8 10.34 -3.62 0.17
N ALA A 9 11.64 -3.48 0.49
CA ALA A 9 12.12 -2.55 1.49
C ALA A 9 11.78 -1.09 1.12
N GLU A 10 12.02 -0.69 -0.13
CA GLU A 10 11.74 0.68 -0.58
C GLU A 10 10.23 0.99 -0.62
N VAL A 11 9.40 0.01 -1.02
CA VAL A 11 7.94 0.14 -0.93
C VAL A 11 7.50 0.31 0.53
N MET A 12 8.01 -0.53 1.45
CA MET A 12 7.68 -0.41 2.88
C MET A 12 8.06 0.94 3.46
N GLU A 13 9.27 1.43 3.18
CA GLU A 13 9.75 2.75 3.64
C GLU A 13 8.84 3.88 3.16
N LEU A 14 8.42 3.84 1.90
CA LEU A 14 7.51 4.84 1.36
C LEU A 14 6.09 4.77 1.93
N LEU A 15 5.62 3.57 2.31
CA LEU A 15 4.32 3.41 2.97
C LEU A 15 4.37 3.91 4.41
N ASP A 16 5.47 3.66 5.13
CA ASP A 16 5.69 4.17 6.49
C ASP A 16 5.72 5.70 6.54
N ALA A 17 6.17 6.33 5.46
CA ALA A 17 6.13 7.78 5.30
C ALA A 17 4.72 8.37 5.11
N ILE A 18 3.66 7.55 4.97
CA ILE A 18 2.28 8.02 4.83
C ILE A 18 1.61 7.99 6.22
N PRO A 19 1.34 9.14 6.87
CA PRO A 19 0.81 9.15 8.24
C PRO A 19 -0.58 8.53 8.39
N ALA A 20 -1.34 8.44 7.30
CA ALA A 20 -2.67 7.84 7.26
C ALA A 20 -2.65 6.32 7.01
N VAL A 21 -1.46 5.72 6.89
CA VAL A 21 -1.26 4.29 6.67
C VAL A 21 -0.59 3.71 7.89
N ASN A 22 -1.16 2.65 8.42
CA ASN A 22 -0.47 1.80 9.37
C ASN A 22 0.22 0.67 8.59
N ALA A 23 1.55 0.70 8.54
CA ALA A 23 2.33 -0.32 7.84
C ALA A 23 2.08 -1.74 8.40
N SER A 24 1.64 -1.86 9.66
CA SER A 24 1.27 -3.16 10.26
C SER A 24 -0.02 -3.74 9.68
N ASP A 25 -0.88 -2.90 9.09
CA ASP A 25 -2.17 -3.31 8.50
C ASP A 25 -2.07 -3.58 6.98
N ILE A 26 -0.90 -3.33 6.39
CA ILE A 26 -0.62 -3.55 4.97
C ILE A 26 0.53 -4.54 4.81
N GLU A 27 0.24 -5.67 4.20
CA GLU A 27 1.22 -6.64 3.75
C GLU A 27 1.75 -6.25 2.37
N VAL A 28 3.08 -6.30 2.22
CA VAL A 28 3.80 -6.05 0.96
C VAL A 28 4.47 -7.34 0.51
N ASP A 29 4.06 -7.83 -0.64
CA ASP A 29 4.68 -8.98 -1.32
C ASP A 29 5.30 -8.54 -2.65
N VAL A 30 6.45 -9.13 -3.00
CA VAL A 30 7.14 -8.83 -4.25
C VAL A 30 7.61 -10.13 -4.87
N ASP A 31 7.15 -10.40 -6.09
CA ASP A 31 7.53 -11.56 -6.88
C ASP A 31 7.94 -11.13 -8.28
N SER A 32 9.21 -11.33 -8.64
CA SER A 32 9.72 -11.04 -9.99
C SER A 32 9.42 -9.61 -10.47
N GLY A 33 9.53 -8.63 -9.56
CA GLY A 33 9.21 -7.21 -9.80
C GLY A 33 7.71 -6.86 -9.83
N VAL A 34 6.82 -7.81 -9.53
CA VAL A 34 5.38 -7.57 -9.32
C VAL A 34 5.16 -7.31 -7.83
N VAL A 35 4.71 -6.11 -7.48
CA VAL A 35 4.43 -5.72 -6.10
C VAL A 35 2.94 -5.90 -5.82
N THR A 36 2.61 -6.60 -4.74
CA THR A 36 1.24 -6.76 -4.26
C THR A 36 1.09 -6.13 -2.88
N LEU A 37 0.15 -5.19 -2.78
CA LEU A 37 -0.23 -4.52 -1.52
C LEU A 37 -1.59 -5.05 -1.07
N SER A 38 -1.64 -5.72 0.08
CA SER A 38 -2.85 -6.34 0.62
C SER A 38 -3.07 -5.91 2.05
N GLY A 39 -4.33 -5.73 2.47
CA GLY A 39 -4.61 -5.33 3.85
C GLY A 39 -5.81 -4.41 3.98
N HIS A 40 -5.80 -3.59 5.03
CA HIS A 40 -6.90 -2.69 5.36
C HIS A 40 -6.43 -1.24 5.41
N VAL A 41 -7.27 -0.33 4.93
CA VAL A 41 -7.06 1.12 5.01
C VAL A 41 -8.32 1.81 5.47
N ASP A 42 -8.19 2.88 6.24
CA ASP A 42 -9.36 3.55 6.83
C ASP A 42 -10.23 4.27 5.80
N THR A 43 -9.62 4.77 4.71
CA THR A 43 -10.34 5.57 3.71
C THR A 43 -9.94 5.24 2.27
N PRO A 44 -10.84 5.49 1.29
CA PRO A 44 -10.50 5.42 -0.14
C PRO A 44 -9.39 6.38 -0.56
N GLN A 45 -9.24 7.52 0.14
CA GLN A 45 -8.18 8.49 -0.10
C GLN A 45 -6.81 7.92 0.28
N THR A 46 -6.73 7.24 1.43
CA THR A 46 -5.53 6.50 1.86
C THR A 46 -5.15 5.45 0.81
N ARG A 47 -6.12 4.66 0.30
CA ARG A 47 -5.87 3.69 -0.78
C ARG A 47 -5.23 4.35 -2.01
N PHE A 48 -5.73 5.52 -2.42
CA PHE A 48 -5.20 6.24 -3.58
C PHE A 48 -3.80 6.81 -3.33
N GLN A 49 -3.53 7.30 -2.12
CA GLN A 49 -2.19 7.76 -1.73
C GLN A 49 -1.18 6.62 -1.76
N VAL A 50 -1.53 5.46 -1.17
CA VAL A 50 -0.71 4.24 -1.20
C VAL A 50 -0.40 3.84 -2.64
N GLU A 51 -1.42 3.75 -3.50
CA GLU A 51 -1.25 3.42 -4.91
C GLU A 51 -0.28 4.37 -5.61
N ARG A 52 -0.51 5.67 -5.45
CA ARG A 52 0.28 6.70 -6.12
C ARG A 52 1.74 6.67 -5.64
N THR A 53 1.96 6.48 -4.34
CA THR A 53 3.29 6.43 -3.75
C THR A 53 4.05 5.19 -4.21
N ALA A 54 3.44 3.99 -4.14
CA ALA A 54 4.07 2.75 -4.58
C ALA A 54 4.42 2.79 -6.08
N ARG A 55 3.57 3.37 -6.94
CA ARG A 55 3.87 3.54 -8.38
C ARG A 55 5.11 4.38 -8.69
N ARG A 56 5.60 5.19 -7.73
CA ARG A 56 6.81 6.03 -7.94
C ARG A 56 8.11 5.25 -7.75
N VAL A 57 8.04 4.05 -7.19
CA VAL A 57 9.20 3.19 -6.97
C VAL A 57 9.78 2.74 -8.32
N PRO A 58 11.03 3.12 -8.65
CA PRO A 58 11.67 2.69 -9.88
C PRO A 58 11.96 1.19 -9.83
N GLY A 59 11.61 0.47 -10.90
CA GLY A 59 11.87 -0.97 -11.04
C GLY A 59 10.67 -1.87 -10.73
N ILE A 60 9.55 -1.30 -10.27
CA ILE A 60 8.28 -2.04 -10.25
C ILE A 60 7.84 -2.31 -11.69
N ARG A 61 7.61 -3.59 -11.99
CA ARG A 61 7.07 -4.03 -13.28
C ARG A 61 5.55 -3.95 -13.31
N SER A 62 4.91 -4.29 -12.19
CA SER A 62 3.45 -4.22 -12.03
C SER A 62 3.10 -4.01 -10.56
N LEU A 63 1.99 -3.32 -10.29
CA LEU A 63 1.48 -3.05 -8.95
C LEU A 63 0.04 -3.56 -8.84
N ALA A 64 -0.18 -4.51 -7.94
CA ALA A 64 -1.48 -5.04 -7.57
C ALA A 64 -1.90 -4.50 -6.20
N ILE A 65 -3.15 -4.04 -6.08
CA ILE A 65 -3.66 -3.42 -4.85
C ILE A 65 -4.96 -4.09 -4.43
N SER A 66 -4.85 -4.86 -3.34
CA SER A 66 -5.92 -5.60 -2.68
C SER A 66 -6.19 -5.01 -1.29
N LEU A 67 -6.25 -3.69 -1.21
CA LEU A 67 -6.60 -2.96 0.02
C LEU A 67 -8.12 -2.86 0.16
N LYS A 68 -8.63 -3.30 1.29
CA LYS A 68 -10.04 -3.20 1.66
C LYS A 68 -10.23 -2.04 2.63
N PRO A 69 -11.42 -1.41 2.68
CA PRO A 69 -11.74 -0.53 3.78
C PRO A 69 -11.63 -1.32 5.08
N GLY A 70 -10.88 -0.80 6.06
CA GLY A 70 -10.91 -1.28 7.44
C GLY A 70 -12.37 -1.33 7.87
N GLN A 71 -12.76 -2.42 8.54
CA GLN A 71 -14.13 -2.64 8.99
C GLN A 71 -14.48 -1.64 10.11
N LEU A 72 -14.56 -0.35 9.77
CA LEU A 72 -15.14 0.68 10.59
C LEU A 72 -16.64 0.36 10.63
N ALA A 73 -17.01 -0.32 11.72
CA ALA A 73 -18.38 -0.45 12.18
C ALA A 73 -19.13 0.86 11.94
N GLY A 74 -20.26 0.76 11.25
CA GLY A 74 -20.99 1.89 10.70
C GLY A 74 -21.12 3.09 11.64
N LYS A 75 -20.68 4.25 11.16
CA LYS A 75 -21.15 5.57 11.61
C LYS A 75 -21.22 6.46 10.35
N LYS A 76 -22.26 6.26 9.54
CA LYS A 76 -22.69 7.31 8.61
C LYS A 76 -23.22 8.45 9.47
N HIS A 77 -22.47 9.53 9.60
CA HIS A 77 -23.03 10.84 9.91
C HIS A 77 -22.55 11.82 8.84
N TYR A 78 -23.30 11.87 7.74
CA TYR A 78 -23.35 13.07 6.92
C TYR A 78 -24.26 14.06 7.68
N HIS A 79 -23.75 15.25 7.98
CA HIS A 79 -24.57 16.41 8.28
C HIS A 79 -24.92 17.14 6.98
#